data_AF-A0A412ZBU3-F1
#
_entry.id   AF-A0A412ZBU3-F1
#
_cell.length_a   1.000
_cell.length_b   1.000
_cell.length_c   1.000
_cell.angle_alpha   90.00
_cell.angle_beta   90.00
_cell.angle_gamma   90.00
#
_symmetry.space_group_name_H-M   'P 1'
#
loop_
_entity.id
_entity.type
_entity.pdbx_description
1 polymer ?
#
loop_
_entity_poly.entity_id
_entity_poly.type
_entity_poly.pdbx_seq_one_letter_code
_entity_poly.pdbx_strand_id
1 'polypeptide(L)'
;MEKETKEVVLSHIKDGTYVPDMLFDIQKLMAKVGMELYAKPCCDRIEAAGLVDKVHVLRIQPSPWKIQVDADGMEACRRILEAYLQPEYLNEMYEIIKGCRDWTISVNNMLYSLRKISSKDLKADLMDNFVYKVGEDDEQDVTELFKAELENRKLWGRMRKLTRRTAFVIQMLRMFPGPLQILVPFIKESWKSWNTAGIVPHVESNGKYTKALRRFTDIHGGTRCIERLQGVDLARYIFLAVKAYGKENHAEFNHTKAHKSCLEIENRYQELKRVMETIGRLTPLELLRMFPVEKEYDGKNWGTKDYYYTMDRLRRLPADKPIGDAQDVAVLLWDYQNWDLTELLLQWQNVLEDLHIYCNDSGPHDELHDRMMRRAV
;
A
#
# COMPACT_ATOMS: atom_id res chain seq x y z
N MET A 1 17.25 -19.75 -7.90
CA MET A 1 16.72 -19.31 -6.60
C MET A 1 17.64 -19.83 -5.51
N GLU A 2 18.09 -18.96 -4.60
CA GLU A 2 18.93 -19.40 -3.48
C GLU A 2 18.16 -20.31 -2.52
N LYS A 3 18.82 -21.36 -2.03
CA LYS A 3 18.22 -22.36 -1.14
C LYS A 3 17.59 -21.74 0.11
N GLU A 4 18.27 -20.77 0.74
CA GLU A 4 17.76 -20.09 1.94
C GLU A 4 16.47 -19.32 1.66
N THR A 5 16.42 -18.62 0.52
CA THR A 5 15.24 -17.89 0.07
C THR A 5 14.06 -18.84 -0.16
N LYS A 6 14.29 -19.99 -0.81
CA LYS A 6 13.28 -21.04 -1.01
C LYS A 6 12.71 -21.56 0.31
N GLU A 7 13.57 -21.86 1.29
CA GLU A 7 13.15 -22.36 2.60
C GLU A 7 12.27 -21.35 3.36
N VAL A 8 12.63 -20.06 3.30
CA VAL A 8 11.82 -18.97 3.86
C VAL A 8 10.45 -18.90 3.19
N VAL A 9 10.40 -18.89 1.85
CA VAL A 9 9.14 -18.86 1.09
C VAL A 9 8.26 -20.07 1.46
N LEU A 10 8.82 -21.29 1.47
CA LEU A 10 8.09 -22.51 1.84
C LEU A 10 7.51 -22.46 3.27
N SER A 11 8.26 -21.92 4.24
CA SER A 11 7.77 -21.72 5.60
C SER A 11 6.55 -20.80 5.60
N HIS A 12 6.66 -19.63 4.96
CA HIS A 12 5.60 -18.63 4.92
C HIS A 12 4.38 -19.04 4.09
N ILE A 13 4.55 -19.92 3.10
CA ILE A 13 3.44 -20.63 2.43
C ILE A 13 2.70 -21.48 3.46
N LYS A 14 3.39 -22.38 4.16
CA LYS A 14 2.79 -23.30 5.15
C LYS A 14 2.10 -22.55 6.29
N ASP A 15 2.65 -21.40 6.67
CA ASP A 15 2.13 -20.53 7.74
C ASP A 15 0.97 -19.66 7.25
N GLY A 16 0.92 -19.36 5.94
CA GLY A 16 -0.07 -18.48 5.34
C GLY A 16 0.14 -17.01 5.69
N THR A 17 1.37 -16.61 6.01
CA THR A 17 1.77 -15.25 6.44
C THR A 17 2.76 -14.64 5.46
N TYR A 18 2.93 -13.32 5.48
CA TYR A 18 4.04 -12.66 4.77
C TYR A 18 5.27 -12.60 5.68
N VAL A 19 6.43 -12.34 5.09
CA VAL A 19 7.66 -12.05 5.83
C VAL A 19 7.52 -10.65 6.42
N PRO A 20 7.67 -10.48 7.75
CA PRO A 20 7.64 -9.15 8.36
C PRO A 20 8.87 -8.34 8.00
N ASP A 21 8.69 -7.02 7.95
CA ASP A 21 9.82 -6.10 7.80
C ASP A 21 10.83 -6.28 8.93
N MET A 22 12.11 -6.22 8.57
CA MET A 22 13.18 -6.35 9.53
C MET A 22 13.32 -5.05 10.32
N LEU A 23 13.23 -5.18 11.65
CA LEU A 23 13.44 -4.07 12.58
C LEU A 23 14.82 -4.18 13.23
N PHE A 24 15.53 -3.07 13.22
CA PHE A 24 16.88 -2.95 13.75
C PHE A 24 16.88 -2.10 15.02
N ASP A 25 17.44 -2.63 16.10
CA ASP A 25 17.61 -1.92 17.37
C ASP A 25 18.78 -0.94 17.26
N ILE A 26 18.50 0.36 17.37
CA ILE A 26 19.51 1.43 17.26
C ILE A 26 20.65 1.23 18.27
N GLN A 27 20.35 0.79 19.49
CA GLN A 27 21.39 0.54 20.49
C GLN A 27 22.35 -0.56 20.02
N LYS A 28 21.81 -1.65 19.46
CA LYS A 28 22.63 -2.76 18.96
C LYS A 28 23.47 -2.34 17.77
N LEU A 29 22.91 -1.53 16.86
CA LEU A 29 23.66 -0.98 15.73
C LEU A 29 24.82 -0.09 16.21
N MET A 30 24.55 0.83 17.13
CA MET A 30 25.57 1.72 17.69
C MET A 30 26.63 0.96 18.51
N ALA A 31 26.25 -0.11 19.21
CA ALA A 31 27.19 -0.95 19.95
C ALA A 31 28.20 -1.66 19.02
N LYS A 32 27.79 -2.05 17.80
CA LYS A 32 28.68 -2.68 16.82
C LYS A 32 29.82 -1.79 16.35
N VAL A 33 29.64 -0.47 16.43
CA VAL A 33 30.65 0.54 16.09
C VAL A 33 31.26 1.21 17.33
N GLY A 34 31.09 0.62 18.52
CA GLY A 34 31.67 1.12 19.76
C GLY A 34 31.02 2.39 20.33
N MET A 35 29.83 2.77 19.83
CA MET A 35 29.11 4.00 20.22
C MET A 35 27.92 3.74 21.15
N GLU A 36 27.92 2.63 21.90
CA GLU A 36 26.79 2.23 22.75
C GLU A 36 26.41 3.31 23.79
N LEU A 37 27.41 4.02 24.35
CA LEU A 37 27.19 5.07 25.34
C LEU A 37 26.34 6.23 24.82
N TYR A 38 26.34 6.44 23.49
CA TYR A 38 25.58 7.50 22.84
C TYR A 38 24.19 7.06 22.37
N ALA A 39 23.86 5.77 22.49
CA ALA A 39 22.59 5.23 22.03
C ALA A 39 21.38 5.88 22.72
N LYS A 40 21.45 6.07 24.03
CA LYS A 40 20.35 6.70 24.78
C LYS A 40 20.15 8.18 24.38
N PRO A 41 21.19 9.05 24.42
CA PRO A 41 21.06 10.42 23.92
C PRO A 41 20.56 10.52 22.47
N CYS A 42 20.98 9.59 21.61
CA CYS A 42 20.51 9.53 20.23
C CYS A 42 19.01 9.21 20.16
N CYS A 43 18.55 8.16 20.84
CA CYS A 43 17.13 7.81 20.90
C CYS A 43 16.27 8.94 21.49
N ASP A 44 16.73 9.59 22.56
CA ASP A 44 16.02 10.72 23.18
C ASP A 44 15.85 11.88 22.19
N ARG A 45 16.84 12.13 21.31
CA ARG A 45 16.72 13.14 20.24
C ARG A 45 15.78 12.73 19.13
N ILE A 46 15.77 11.46 18.73
CA ILE A 46 14.81 10.92 17.75
C ILE A 46 13.38 11.11 18.26
N GLU A 47 13.15 10.80 19.54
CA GLU A 47 11.86 11.01 20.20
C GLU A 47 11.50 12.50 20.30
N ALA A 48 12.43 13.35 20.72
CA ALA A 48 12.22 14.79 20.82
C ALA A 48 11.96 15.47 19.46
N ALA A 49 12.51 14.91 18.37
CA ALA A 49 12.23 15.35 17.00
C ALA A 49 10.85 14.90 16.49
N GLY A 50 10.11 14.11 17.26
CA GLY A 50 8.78 13.62 16.88
C GLY A 50 8.82 12.57 15.76
N LEU A 51 9.95 11.88 15.58
CA LEU A 51 10.14 10.89 14.51
C LEU A 51 9.57 9.50 14.86
N VAL A 52 9.19 9.27 16.12
CA VAL A 52 8.57 8.01 16.56
C VAL A 52 7.12 7.94 16.06
N ASP A 53 6.94 7.33 14.89
CA ASP A 53 5.67 7.25 14.15
C ASP A 53 4.86 5.97 14.44
N LYS A 54 5.44 5.02 15.18
CA LYS A 54 4.85 3.69 15.48
C LYS A 54 4.63 2.81 14.25
N VAL A 55 5.28 3.14 13.14
CA VAL A 55 5.22 2.41 11.87
C VAL A 55 6.63 1.99 11.51
N HIS A 56 7.47 2.96 11.17
CA HIS A 56 8.86 2.76 10.78
C HIS A 56 9.83 2.98 11.93
N VAL A 57 9.43 3.74 12.95
CA VAL A 57 10.19 4.03 14.17
C VAL A 57 9.35 3.65 15.39
N LEU A 58 9.77 2.59 16.06
CA LEU A 58 9.02 1.88 17.10
C LEU A 58 9.75 1.88 18.43
N ARG A 59 9.01 1.95 19.55
CA ARG A 59 9.60 1.72 20.88
C ARG A 59 9.65 0.24 21.22
N ILE A 60 10.78 -0.20 21.74
CA ILE A 60 10.94 -1.57 22.25
C ILE A 60 10.44 -1.63 23.69
N GLN A 61 9.25 -2.20 23.90
CA GLN A 61 8.76 -2.50 25.24
C GLN A 61 9.60 -3.61 25.89
N PRO A 62 9.89 -3.55 27.21
CA PRO A 62 9.44 -2.54 28.20
C PRO A 62 10.41 -1.35 28.35
N SER A 63 11.44 -1.23 27.52
CA SER A 63 12.43 -0.17 27.67
C SER A 63 11.84 1.19 27.26
N PRO A 64 11.92 2.23 28.12
CA PRO A 64 11.26 3.51 27.83
C PRO A 64 11.92 4.29 26.68
N TRP A 65 13.20 4.01 26.38
CA TRP A 65 14.01 4.80 25.44
C TRP A 65 14.55 4.00 24.24
N LYS A 66 14.43 2.66 24.22
CA LYS A 66 14.99 1.88 23.10
C LYS A 66 14.10 1.99 21.88
N ILE A 67 14.71 2.24 20.74
CA ILE A 67 14.05 2.44 19.46
C ILE A 67 14.48 1.35 18.47
N GLN A 68 13.50 0.82 17.77
CA GLN A 68 13.66 -0.04 16.60
C GLN A 68 13.27 0.74 15.35
N VAL A 69 14.03 0.54 14.27
CA VAL A 69 13.74 1.17 12.98
C VAL A 69 13.79 0.13 11.86
N ASP A 70 12.94 0.30 10.86
CA ASP A 70 13.14 -0.34 9.55
C ASP A 70 14.00 0.55 8.63
N ALA A 71 14.08 0.23 7.34
CA ALA A 71 14.85 1.00 6.39
C ALA A 71 14.33 2.44 6.17
N ASP A 72 13.01 2.64 6.17
CA ASP A 72 12.40 3.96 6.00
C ASP A 72 12.57 4.79 7.28
N GLY A 73 12.46 4.15 8.45
CA GLY A 73 12.72 4.77 9.76
C GLY A 73 14.19 5.13 9.95
N MET A 74 15.10 4.32 9.42
CA MET A 74 16.54 4.61 9.39
C MET A 74 16.84 5.87 8.55
N GLU A 75 16.21 6.00 7.38
CA GLU A 75 16.34 7.20 6.54
C GLU A 75 15.77 8.44 7.24
N ALA A 76 14.57 8.32 7.83
CA ALA A 76 13.97 9.41 8.60
C ALA A 76 14.87 9.88 9.76
N CYS A 77 15.57 8.95 10.42
CA CYS A 77 16.49 9.23 11.51
C CYS A 77 17.90 9.65 11.08
N ARG A 78 18.23 9.59 9.78
CA ARG A 78 19.59 9.76 9.23
C ARG A 78 20.30 11.00 9.76
N ARG A 79 19.64 12.16 9.68
CA ARG A 79 20.20 13.45 10.13
C ARG A 79 20.58 13.48 11.61
N ILE A 80 19.88 12.72 12.45
CA ILE A 80 20.20 12.62 13.88
C ILE A 80 21.35 11.64 14.08
N LEU A 81 21.34 10.51 13.38
CA LEU A 81 22.39 9.48 13.44
C LEU A 81 23.75 10.02 12.96
N GLU A 82 23.77 10.88 11.93
CA GLU A 82 24.98 11.56 11.43
C GLU A 82 25.67 12.42 12.50
N ALA A 83 24.96 12.87 13.53
CA ALA A 83 25.56 13.62 14.63
C ALA A 83 26.34 12.74 15.63
N TYR A 84 26.17 11.41 15.55
CA TYR A 84 26.78 10.44 16.46
C TYR A 84 27.68 9.44 15.76
N LEU A 85 27.39 9.11 14.50
CA LEU A 85 28.07 8.10 13.71
C LEU A 85 28.81 8.77 12.56
N GLN A 86 30.01 8.25 12.24
CA GLN A 86 30.73 8.69 11.05
C GLN A 86 29.95 8.31 9.77
N PRO A 87 29.98 9.16 8.73
CA PRO A 87 29.22 8.93 7.50
C PRO A 87 29.49 7.58 6.86
N GLU A 88 30.72 7.08 6.92
CA GLU A 88 31.14 5.80 6.33
C GLU A 88 30.37 4.63 6.95
N TYR A 89 30.36 4.53 8.28
CA TYR A 89 29.63 3.48 8.98
C TYR A 89 28.12 3.59 8.79
N LEU A 90 27.59 4.82 8.79
CA LEU A 90 26.16 5.04 8.61
C LEU A 90 25.70 4.65 7.20
N ASN A 91 26.48 4.98 6.18
CA ASN A 91 26.20 4.60 4.80
C ASN A 91 26.24 3.07 4.62
N GLU A 92 27.25 2.38 5.17
CA GLU A 92 27.31 0.92 5.12
C GLU A 92 26.12 0.25 5.82
N MET A 93 25.76 0.73 7.02
CA MET A 93 24.55 0.24 7.71
C MET A 93 23.30 0.45 6.89
N TYR A 94 23.17 1.62 6.25
CA TYR A 94 22.03 1.97 5.43
C TYR A 94 21.89 1.04 4.21
N GLU A 95 22.98 0.80 3.49
CA GLU A 95 22.96 -0.10 2.32
C GLU A 95 22.60 -1.54 2.72
N ILE A 96 23.10 -2.03 3.86
CA ILE A 96 22.74 -3.36 4.37
C ILE A 96 21.24 -3.43 4.71
N ILE A 97 20.75 -2.45 5.48
CA ILE A 97 19.34 -2.41 5.91
C ILE A 97 18.41 -2.29 4.69
N LYS A 98 18.78 -1.47 3.70
CA LYS A 98 18.06 -1.34 2.43
C LYS A 98 18.06 -2.65 1.65
N GLY A 99 19.20 -3.35 1.56
CA GLY A 99 19.29 -4.67 0.97
C GLY A 99 18.39 -5.71 1.66
N CYS A 100 18.32 -5.69 3.00
CA CYS A 100 17.39 -6.54 3.74
C CYS A 100 15.92 -6.23 3.42
N ARG A 101 15.53 -4.95 3.33
CA ARG A 101 14.18 -4.56 2.90
C ARG A 101 13.87 -5.05 1.49
N ASP A 102 14.79 -4.79 0.56
CA ASP A 102 14.60 -5.14 -0.85
C ASP A 102 14.49 -6.67 -1.04
N TRP A 103 15.24 -7.46 -0.27
CA TRP A 103 15.09 -8.91 -0.18
C TRP A 103 13.72 -9.33 0.39
N THR A 104 13.27 -8.71 1.49
CA THR A 104 11.94 -8.97 2.07
C THR A 104 10.81 -8.66 1.08
N ILE A 105 10.89 -7.55 0.34
CA ILE A 105 9.95 -7.18 -0.72
C ILE A 105 9.94 -8.24 -1.82
N SER A 106 11.12 -8.66 -2.27
CA SER A 106 11.26 -9.70 -3.29
C SER A 106 10.57 -11.01 -2.89
N VAL A 107 10.80 -11.46 -1.64
CA VAL A 107 10.17 -12.67 -1.08
C VAL A 107 8.66 -12.51 -0.95
N ASN A 108 8.19 -11.37 -0.47
CA ASN A 108 6.76 -11.09 -0.34
C ASN A 108 6.05 -11.00 -1.69
N ASN A 109 6.72 -10.50 -2.74
CA ASN A 109 6.19 -10.49 -4.11
C ASN A 109 6.03 -11.92 -4.66
N MET A 110 6.98 -12.83 -4.38
CA MET A 110 6.82 -14.26 -4.70
C MET A 110 5.59 -14.85 -4.00
N LEU A 111 5.45 -14.61 -2.69
CA LEU A 111 4.31 -15.09 -1.91
C LEU A 111 2.99 -14.50 -2.42
N TYR A 112 2.96 -13.22 -2.78
CA TYR A 112 1.81 -12.54 -3.34
C TYR A 112 1.38 -13.20 -4.66
N SER A 113 2.33 -13.42 -5.58
CA SER A 113 2.08 -14.06 -6.87
C SER A 113 1.49 -15.46 -6.70
N LEU A 114 2.13 -16.31 -5.88
CA LEU A 114 1.65 -17.68 -5.60
C LEU A 114 0.22 -17.70 -5.05
N ARG A 115 -0.15 -16.70 -4.25
CA ARG A 115 -1.50 -16.58 -3.65
C ARG A 115 -2.54 -16.07 -4.63
N LYS A 116 -2.16 -15.29 -5.63
CA LYS A 116 -3.05 -14.77 -6.68
C LYS A 116 -3.30 -15.76 -7.80
N ILE A 117 -2.31 -16.58 -8.18
CA ILE A 117 -2.45 -17.56 -9.26
C ILE A 117 -3.61 -18.53 -8.96
N SER A 118 -4.44 -18.81 -9.97
CA SER A 118 -5.59 -19.69 -9.81
C SER A 118 -5.17 -21.12 -9.50
N SER A 119 -6.02 -21.88 -8.80
CA SER A 119 -5.73 -23.29 -8.51
C SER A 119 -5.69 -24.18 -9.76
N LYS A 120 -6.18 -23.69 -10.90
CA LYS A 120 -6.06 -24.39 -12.19
C LYS A 120 -4.66 -24.17 -12.76
N ASP A 121 -4.20 -22.92 -12.75
CA ASP A 121 -2.92 -22.53 -13.33
C ASP A 121 -1.75 -23.07 -12.50
N LEU A 122 -1.88 -23.08 -11.16
CA LEU A 122 -0.92 -23.75 -10.28
C LEU A 122 -0.80 -25.27 -10.52
N LYS A 123 -1.86 -25.93 -11.02
CA LYS A 123 -1.81 -27.37 -11.33
C LYS A 123 -1.25 -27.65 -12.71
N ALA A 124 -1.39 -26.69 -13.61
CA ALA A 124 -0.86 -26.75 -14.96
C ALA A 124 0.61 -26.29 -15.02
N ASP A 125 1.21 -25.94 -13.88
CA ASP A 125 2.56 -25.40 -13.75
C ASP A 125 2.82 -24.23 -14.72
N LEU A 126 1.81 -23.36 -14.92
CA LEU A 126 1.91 -22.20 -15.80
C LEU A 126 2.78 -21.11 -15.15
N MET A 127 4.09 -21.20 -15.39
CA MET A 127 5.11 -20.32 -14.83
C MET A 127 5.04 -18.88 -15.35
N ASP A 128 4.43 -18.64 -16.52
CA ASP A 128 4.25 -17.31 -17.10
C ASP A 128 3.42 -16.35 -16.21
N ASN A 129 2.60 -16.92 -15.33
CA ASN A 129 1.80 -16.14 -14.38
C ASN A 129 2.57 -15.80 -13.09
N PHE A 130 3.77 -16.34 -12.92
CA PHE A 130 4.62 -16.05 -11.77
C PHE A 130 5.34 -14.71 -11.98
N VAL A 131 5.45 -13.90 -10.92
CA VAL A 131 6.04 -12.55 -11.00
C VAL A 131 7.50 -12.56 -11.47
N TYR A 132 8.23 -13.68 -11.29
CA TYR A 132 9.61 -13.83 -11.74
C TYR A 132 9.69 -14.66 -13.01
N LYS A 133 10.54 -14.22 -13.94
CA LYS A 133 10.98 -15.06 -15.06
C LYS A 133 11.76 -16.23 -14.51
N VAL A 134 11.19 -17.43 -14.65
CA VAL A 134 11.81 -18.67 -14.19
C VAL A 134 12.81 -19.12 -15.25
N GLY A 135 14.08 -19.24 -14.88
CA GLY A 135 15.10 -19.89 -15.72
C GLY A 135 15.03 -21.42 -15.57
N GLU A 136 15.63 -22.15 -16.51
CA GLU A 136 15.63 -23.62 -16.53
C GLU A 136 16.13 -24.23 -15.19
N ASP A 137 17.12 -23.61 -14.55
CA ASP A 137 17.69 -24.06 -13.28
C ASP A 137 16.73 -23.91 -12.08
N ASP A 138 15.70 -23.06 -12.19
CA ASP A 138 14.79 -22.69 -11.11
C ASP A 138 13.41 -23.37 -11.23
N GLU A 139 13.14 -24.06 -12.33
CA GLU A 139 11.82 -24.66 -12.61
C GLU A 139 11.40 -25.67 -11.54
N GLN A 140 12.33 -26.52 -11.12
CA GLN A 140 12.06 -27.55 -10.11
C GLN A 140 11.69 -26.90 -8.77
N ASP A 141 12.39 -25.83 -8.41
CA ASP A 141 12.15 -25.13 -7.16
C ASP A 141 10.80 -24.41 -7.15
N VAL A 142 10.44 -23.71 -8.23
CA VAL A 142 9.15 -23.03 -8.34
C VAL A 142 7.99 -24.04 -8.38
N THR A 143 8.18 -25.19 -9.03
CA THR A 143 7.20 -26.29 -9.01
C THR A 143 6.94 -26.80 -7.58
N GLU A 144 7.98 -26.85 -6.73
CA GLU A 144 7.83 -27.18 -5.31
C GLU A 144 7.01 -26.13 -4.56
N LEU A 145 7.24 -24.85 -4.84
CA LEU A 145 6.45 -23.75 -4.27
C LEU A 145 4.97 -23.85 -4.68
N PHE A 146 4.68 -24.17 -5.94
CA PHE A 146 3.32 -24.33 -6.46
C PHE A 146 2.59 -25.47 -5.76
N LYS A 147 3.25 -26.62 -5.61
CA LYS A 147 2.72 -27.78 -4.87
C LYS A 147 2.45 -27.42 -3.41
N ALA A 148 3.38 -26.73 -2.75
CA ALA A 148 3.23 -26.31 -1.36
C ALA A 148 2.01 -25.38 -1.19
N GLU A 149 1.80 -24.41 -2.09
CA GLU A 149 0.66 -23.50 -2.02
C GLU A 149 -0.66 -24.22 -2.37
N LEU A 150 -0.67 -25.17 -3.30
CA LEU A 150 -1.84 -26.02 -3.57
C LEU A 150 -2.23 -26.86 -2.34
N GLU A 151 -1.27 -27.44 -1.64
CA GLU A 151 -1.51 -28.17 -0.39
C GLU A 151 -2.05 -27.26 0.71
N ASN A 152 -1.51 -26.05 0.79
CA ASN A 152 -1.94 -25.02 1.73
C ASN A 152 -3.39 -24.58 1.51
N ARG A 153 -3.89 -24.65 0.27
CA ARG A 153 -5.29 -24.33 -0.10
C ARG A 153 -6.29 -25.44 0.25
N LYS A 154 -5.82 -26.69 0.44
CA LYS A 154 -6.65 -27.85 0.83
C LYS A 154 -7.19 -27.72 2.26
N LEU A 155 -8.16 -28.56 2.61
CA LEU A 155 -8.81 -28.61 3.94
C LEU A 155 -7.80 -28.71 5.10
N TRP A 156 -6.78 -29.56 4.98
CA TRP A 156 -5.74 -29.73 6.00
C TRP A 156 -4.87 -28.47 6.18
N GLY A 157 -4.53 -27.78 5.10
CA GLY A 157 -3.84 -26.48 5.15
C GLY A 157 -4.69 -25.41 5.84
N ARG A 158 -5.99 -25.35 5.53
CA ARG A 158 -6.95 -24.44 6.19
C ARG A 158 -7.06 -24.72 7.69
N MET A 159 -7.12 -25.99 8.09
CA MET A 159 -7.15 -26.38 9.51
C MET A 159 -5.86 -25.96 10.22
N ARG A 160 -4.68 -26.19 9.61
CA ARG A 160 -3.39 -25.75 10.15
C ARG A 160 -3.31 -24.23 10.33
N LYS A 161 -3.79 -23.45 9.34
CA LYS A 161 -3.89 -21.99 9.45
C LYS A 161 -4.80 -21.56 10.59
N LEU A 162 -5.95 -22.22 10.74
CA LEU A 162 -6.88 -21.92 11.82
C LEU A 162 -6.23 -22.15 13.19
N THR A 163 -5.54 -23.28 13.38
CA THR A 163 -4.82 -23.59 14.64
C THR A 163 -3.71 -22.59 14.95
N ARG A 164 -2.96 -22.13 13.94
CA ARG A 164 -1.90 -21.14 14.14
C ARG A 164 -2.44 -19.74 14.40
N ARG A 165 -3.52 -19.36 13.71
CA ARG A 165 -4.21 -18.09 13.93
C ARG A 165 -4.85 -18.03 15.32
N THR A 166 -5.44 -19.12 15.80
CA THR A 166 -5.94 -19.19 17.17
C THR A 166 -4.79 -19.11 18.18
N ALA A 167 -3.67 -19.80 17.94
CA ALA A 167 -2.49 -19.70 18.80
C ALA A 167 -1.92 -18.27 18.89
N PHE A 168 -1.85 -17.54 17.76
CA PHE A 168 -1.45 -16.14 17.71
C PHE A 168 -2.39 -15.24 18.53
N VAL A 169 -3.71 -15.38 18.36
CA VAL A 169 -4.66 -14.61 19.15
C VAL A 169 -4.57 -14.94 20.64
N ILE A 170 -4.36 -16.22 21.00
CA ILE A 170 -4.11 -16.63 22.38
C ILE A 170 -2.84 -15.97 22.93
N GLN A 171 -1.77 -15.92 22.14
CA GLN A 171 -0.53 -15.25 22.53
C GLN A 171 -0.74 -13.74 22.73
N MET A 172 -1.44 -13.07 21.82
CA MET A 172 -1.80 -11.65 21.95
C MET A 172 -2.65 -11.39 23.20
N LEU A 173 -3.61 -12.28 23.50
CA LEU A 173 -4.43 -12.22 24.70
C LEU A 173 -3.63 -12.41 25.99
N ARG A 174 -2.62 -13.27 26.00
CA ARG A 174 -1.72 -13.43 27.16
C ARG A 174 -0.91 -12.16 27.45
N MET A 175 -0.61 -11.38 26.42
CA MET A 175 0.13 -10.12 26.54
C MET A 175 -0.77 -8.92 26.82
N PHE A 176 -2.09 -9.10 26.84
CA PHE A 176 -3.06 -8.00 26.94
C PHE A 176 -3.28 -7.58 28.40
N PRO A 177 -2.84 -6.37 28.83
CA PRO A 177 -2.99 -5.90 30.20
C PRO A 177 -4.25 -5.04 30.40
N GLY A 178 -5.17 -5.00 29.42
CA GLY A 178 -6.27 -4.04 29.38
C GLY A 178 -7.60 -4.53 29.99
N PRO A 179 -8.59 -3.63 30.13
CA PRO A 179 -9.90 -3.96 30.68
C PRO A 179 -10.71 -4.89 29.76
N LEU A 180 -11.52 -5.78 30.35
CA LEU A 180 -12.31 -6.80 29.65
C LEU A 180 -13.25 -6.23 28.56
N GLN A 181 -13.68 -4.97 28.68
CA GLN A 181 -14.59 -4.31 27.74
C GLN A 181 -14.03 -4.16 26.32
N ILE A 182 -12.71 -4.08 26.17
CA ILE A 182 -12.03 -4.00 24.86
C ILE A 182 -11.49 -5.36 24.37
N LEU A 183 -11.71 -6.44 25.12
CA LEU A 183 -11.23 -7.78 24.78
C LEU A 183 -11.84 -8.31 23.47
N VAL A 184 -13.15 -8.15 23.28
CA VAL A 184 -13.85 -8.60 22.06
C VAL A 184 -13.38 -7.80 20.82
N PRO A 185 -13.32 -6.46 20.86
CA PRO A 185 -12.67 -5.67 19.81
C PRO A 185 -11.21 -6.09 19.55
N PHE A 186 -10.41 -6.32 20.60
CA PHE A 186 -9.01 -6.71 20.51
C PHE A 186 -8.82 -8.08 19.85
N ILE A 187 -9.64 -9.07 20.20
CA ILE A 187 -9.63 -10.39 19.55
C ILE A 187 -9.96 -10.25 18.06
N LYS A 188 -10.98 -9.46 17.74
CA LYS A 188 -11.41 -9.23 16.36
C LYS A 188 -10.31 -8.56 15.53
N GLU A 189 -9.63 -7.56 16.08
CA GLU A 189 -8.51 -6.91 15.41
C GLU A 189 -7.26 -7.79 15.33
N SER A 190 -6.90 -8.49 16.41
CA SER A 190 -5.79 -9.46 16.40
C SER A 190 -6.02 -10.57 15.37
N TRP A 191 -7.26 -11.05 15.27
CA TRP A 191 -7.64 -12.03 14.26
C TRP A 191 -7.45 -11.47 12.86
N LYS A 192 -7.86 -10.23 12.57
CA LYS A 192 -7.62 -9.57 11.28
C LYS A 192 -6.13 -9.38 10.99
N SER A 193 -5.37 -8.93 11.99
CA SER A 193 -3.94 -8.67 11.92
C SER A 193 -3.16 -9.90 11.44
N TRP A 194 -3.61 -11.13 11.72
CA TRP A 194 -2.96 -12.35 11.19
C TRP A 194 -2.81 -12.37 9.66
N ASN A 195 -3.82 -11.89 8.92
CA ASN A 195 -3.76 -11.86 7.45
C ASN A 195 -2.82 -10.76 6.94
N THR A 196 -2.57 -9.77 7.79
CA THR A 196 -1.71 -8.59 7.56
C THR A 196 -0.40 -8.68 8.33
N ALA A 197 -0.12 -9.81 8.98
CA ALA A 197 1.02 -9.94 9.88
C ALA A 197 2.29 -9.91 9.05
N GLY A 198 3.12 -8.90 9.32
CA GLY A 198 4.31 -8.59 8.55
C GLY A 198 4.11 -7.54 7.44
N ILE A 199 2.91 -6.99 7.29
CA ILE A 199 2.65 -5.83 6.44
C ILE A 199 2.69 -4.59 7.34
N VAL A 200 3.69 -3.74 7.18
CA VAL A 200 3.73 -2.44 7.85
C VAL A 200 2.67 -1.53 7.19
N PRO A 201 1.76 -0.91 7.95
CA PRO A 201 0.80 0.05 7.40
C PRO A 201 1.53 1.18 6.68
N HIS A 202 0.97 1.64 5.56
CA HIS A 202 1.53 2.76 4.81
C HIS A 202 1.66 4.01 5.69
N VAL A 203 2.79 4.72 5.50
CA VAL A 203 3.20 5.97 6.16
C VAL A 203 2.02 6.90 6.41
N GLU A 204 1.95 7.45 7.63
CA GLU A 204 1.08 8.57 7.92
C GLU A 204 1.57 9.81 7.15
N SER A 205 1.00 10.09 5.97
CA SER A 205 1.20 11.37 5.31
C SER A 205 0.87 12.50 6.28
N ASN A 206 1.85 13.37 6.51
CA ASN A 206 1.73 14.50 7.43
C ASN A 206 0.77 15.59 6.92
N GLY A 207 0.22 15.40 5.71
CA GLY A 207 -0.72 16.26 5.02
C GLY A 207 -1.96 16.61 5.85
N LYS A 208 -2.44 17.84 5.67
CA LYS A 208 -3.62 18.36 6.37
C LYS A 208 -4.88 17.63 5.92
N TYR A 209 -5.01 17.36 4.62
CA TYR A 209 -6.13 16.63 4.05
C TYR A 209 -6.06 15.15 4.39
N THR A 210 -4.89 14.52 4.40
CA THR A 210 -4.72 13.12 4.84
C THR A 210 -5.16 12.93 6.30
N LYS A 211 -4.72 13.82 7.20
CA LYS A 211 -5.17 13.81 8.61
C LYS A 211 -6.66 14.05 8.75
N ALA A 212 -7.23 14.97 7.97
CA ALA A 212 -8.66 15.26 7.98
C ALA A 212 -9.50 14.10 7.44
N LEU A 213 -9.06 13.45 6.35
CA LEU A 213 -9.70 12.30 5.74
C LEU A 213 -9.74 11.12 6.71
N ARG A 214 -8.63 10.87 7.44
CA ARG A 214 -8.59 9.84 8.47
C ARG A 214 -9.60 10.11 9.59
N ARG A 215 -9.56 11.30 10.20
CA ARG A 215 -10.52 11.69 11.24
C ARG A 215 -11.96 11.55 10.77
N PHE A 216 -12.24 11.99 9.55
CA PHE A 216 -13.55 11.85 8.94
C PHE A 216 -13.95 10.37 8.84
N THR A 217 -13.06 9.52 8.33
CA THR A 217 -13.30 8.08 8.16
C THR A 217 -13.51 7.37 9.50
N ASP A 218 -12.74 7.73 10.52
CA ASP A 218 -12.83 7.16 11.87
C ASP A 218 -14.19 7.48 12.52
N ILE A 219 -14.66 8.72 12.41
CA ILE A 219 -15.98 9.15 12.93
C ILE A 219 -17.12 8.37 12.25
N HIS A 220 -16.96 8.01 10.97
CA HIS A 220 -17.97 7.29 10.20
C HIS A 220 -17.86 5.76 10.30
N GLY A 221 -17.10 5.23 11.26
CA GLY A 221 -16.99 3.79 11.51
C GLY A 221 -15.98 3.06 10.61
N GLY A 222 -15.03 3.80 10.05
CA GLY A 222 -13.93 3.27 9.25
C GLY A 222 -14.25 3.16 7.75
N THR A 223 -13.26 2.69 6.98
CA THR A 223 -13.33 2.68 5.51
C THR A 223 -14.48 1.83 4.96
N ARG A 224 -14.93 0.81 5.69
CA ARG A 224 -16.03 -0.09 5.27
C ARG A 224 -17.40 0.58 5.22
N CYS A 225 -17.55 1.74 5.86
CA CYS A 225 -18.82 2.47 5.90
C CYS A 225 -18.91 3.54 4.81
N ILE A 226 -17.86 3.74 4.01
CA ILE A 226 -17.80 4.77 2.95
C ILE A 226 -18.90 4.56 1.90
N GLU A 227 -19.22 3.31 1.58
CA GLU A 227 -20.31 2.94 0.66
C GLU A 227 -21.69 3.44 1.11
N ARG A 228 -21.87 3.71 2.41
CA ARG A 228 -23.14 4.18 3.00
C ARG A 228 -23.25 5.71 3.04
N LEU A 229 -22.17 6.44 2.77
CA LEU A 229 -22.19 7.90 2.81
C LEU A 229 -23.13 8.46 1.75
N GLN A 230 -23.90 9.50 2.05
CA GLN A 230 -24.80 10.16 1.11
C GLN A 230 -24.76 11.68 1.28
N GLY A 231 -25.22 12.41 0.26
CA GLY A 231 -25.36 13.86 0.31
C GLY A 231 -24.08 14.60 0.71
N VAL A 232 -24.15 15.41 1.76
CA VAL A 232 -23.05 16.29 2.20
C VAL A 232 -21.82 15.49 2.65
N ASP A 233 -22.01 14.36 3.33
CA ASP A 233 -20.89 13.56 3.82
C ASP A 233 -20.17 12.82 2.68
N LEU A 234 -20.91 12.41 1.65
CA LEU A 234 -20.33 11.87 0.42
C LEU A 234 -19.45 12.92 -0.28
N ALA A 235 -19.99 14.13 -0.48
CA ALA A 235 -19.26 15.23 -1.09
C ALA A 235 -18.01 15.61 -0.28
N ARG A 236 -18.12 15.63 1.06
CA ARG A 236 -17.00 15.93 1.96
C ARG A 236 -15.91 14.86 1.90
N TYR A 237 -16.28 13.58 1.87
CA TYR A 237 -15.34 12.49 1.70
C TYR A 237 -14.57 12.63 0.38
N ILE A 238 -15.29 12.81 -0.74
CA ILE A 238 -14.68 12.94 -2.07
C ILE A 238 -13.72 14.12 -2.11
N PHE A 239 -14.11 15.28 -1.58
CA PHE A 239 -13.24 16.45 -1.54
C PHE A 239 -11.95 16.20 -0.74
N LEU A 240 -12.06 15.59 0.44
CA LEU A 240 -10.90 15.25 1.27
C LEU A 240 -10.00 14.21 0.58
N ALA A 241 -10.59 13.20 -0.05
CA ALA A 241 -9.88 12.13 -0.74
C ALA A 241 -9.13 12.63 -1.97
N VAL A 242 -9.77 13.41 -2.84
CA VAL A 242 -9.12 14.01 -4.03
C VAL A 242 -7.92 14.86 -3.60
N LYS A 243 -8.06 15.67 -2.55
CA LYS A 243 -6.97 16.53 -2.06
C LYS A 243 -5.83 15.75 -1.42
N ALA A 244 -6.14 14.72 -0.61
CA ALA A 244 -5.14 13.89 0.04
C ALA A 244 -4.36 13.06 -0.99
N TYR A 245 -5.08 12.32 -1.85
CA TYR A 245 -4.48 11.37 -2.76
C TYR A 245 -3.83 12.01 -3.98
N GLY A 246 -4.35 13.13 -4.49
CA GLY A 246 -3.74 13.89 -5.58
C GLY A 246 -2.57 14.75 -5.09
N LYS A 247 -2.87 15.88 -4.44
CA LYS A 247 -1.90 16.95 -4.17
C LYS A 247 -0.93 16.65 -3.01
N GLU A 248 -1.42 16.13 -1.88
CA GLU A 248 -0.58 15.94 -0.69
C GLU A 248 0.35 14.72 -0.81
N ASN A 249 -0.09 13.67 -1.50
CA ASN A 249 0.67 12.43 -1.63
C ASN A 249 1.48 12.31 -2.94
N HIS A 250 1.57 13.39 -3.74
CA HIS A 250 2.29 13.39 -5.02
C HIS A 250 3.77 12.94 -4.90
N ALA A 251 4.43 13.28 -3.79
CA ALA A 251 5.83 12.90 -3.55
C ALA A 251 6.00 11.44 -3.08
N GLU A 252 5.04 10.89 -2.33
CA GLU A 252 5.17 9.57 -1.68
C GLU A 252 5.24 8.41 -2.68
N PHE A 253 4.71 8.60 -3.90
CA PHE A 253 4.63 7.55 -4.92
C PHE A 253 5.63 7.69 -6.08
N ASN A 254 6.12 8.92 -6.32
CA ASN A 254 7.16 9.17 -7.32
C ASN A 254 8.55 8.70 -6.85
N HIS A 255 8.66 8.11 -5.66
CA HIS A 255 9.88 7.45 -5.24
C HIS A 255 10.08 6.16 -6.06
N THR A 256 11.03 6.23 -7.00
CA THR A 256 11.73 5.10 -7.61
C THR A 256 12.42 4.26 -6.54
N LYS A 257 11.64 3.50 -5.75
CA LYS A 257 12.18 2.36 -5.00
C LYS A 257 12.61 1.31 -6.03
N ALA A 258 13.81 0.74 -5.88
CA ALA A 258 14.34 -0.27 -6.80
C ALA A 258 13.43 -1.51 -6.89
N HIS A 259 12.75 -1.83 -5.78
CA HIS A 259 11.76 -2.89 -5.67
C HIS A 259 10.47 -2.34 -5.06
N LYS A 260 9.35 -2.49 -5.77
CA LYS A 260 8.02 -2.15 -5.25
C LYS A 260 7.32 -3.40 -4.71
N SER A 261 6.64 -3.25 -3.58
CA SER A 261 5.86 -4.34 -2.97
C SER A 261 4.50 -4.46 -3.68
N CYS A 262 4.22 -5.63 -4.25
CA CYS A 262 2.94 -5.92 -4.92
C CYS A 262 1.75 -5.74 -3.97
N LEU A 263 1.98 -5.96 -2.68
CA LEU A 263 0.99 -5.84 -1.63
C LEU A 263 0.69 -4.39 -1.28
N GLU A 264 1.72 -3.53 -1.26
CA GLU A 264 1.55 -2.08 -1.12
C GLU A 264 0.81 -1.50 -2.34
N ILE A 265 1.21 -1.93 -3.55
CA ILE A 265 0.56 -1.54 -4.81
C ILE A 265 -0.92 -1.95 -4.80
N GLU A 266 -1.24 -3.19 -4.45
CA GLU A 266 -2.63 -3.67 -4.37
C GLU A 266 -3.43 -2.88 -3.33
N ASN A 267 -2.88 -2.64 -2.13
CA ASN A 267 -3.56 -1.83 -1.11
C ASN A 267 -3.86 -0.42 -1.63
N ARG A 268 -2.88 0.20 -2.30
CA ARG A 268 -3.05 1.53 -2.91
C ARG A 268 -4.11 1.52 -4.01
N TYR A 269 -4.12 0.48 -4.85
CA TYR A 269 -5.14 0.30 -5.87
C TYR A 269 -6.53 0.20 -5.24
N GLN A 270 -6.71 -0.59 -4.18
CA GLN A 270 -8.00 -0.70 -3.50
C GLN A 270 -8.44 0.63 -2.85
N GLU A 271 -7.51 1.40 -2.29
CA GLU A 271 -7.79 2.74 -1.75
C GLU A 271 -8.27 3.70 -2.85
N LEU A 272 -7.51 3.84 -3.93
CA LEU A 272 -7.85 4.72 -5.03
C LEU A 272 -9.11 4.24 -5.76
N LYS A 273 -9.28 2.92 -5.94
CA LYS A 273 -10.47 2.33 -6.55
C LYS A 273 -11.71 2.72 -5.78
N ARG A 274 -11.68 2.63 -4.45
CA ARG A 274 -12.80 3.06 -3.62
C ARG A 274 -13.08 4.56 -3.78
N VAL A 275 -12.06 5.40 -3.88
CA VAL A 275 -12.25 6.85 -4.14
C VAL A 275 -12.92 7.08 -5.49
N MET A 276 -12.41 6.43 -6.54
CA MET A 276 -12.94 6.51 -7.90
C MET A 276 -14.38 5.99 -7.99
N GLU A 277 -14.69 4.84 -7.38
CA GLU A 277 -16.06 4.32 -7.26
C GLU A 277 -16.96 5.30 -6.49
N THR A 278 -16.42 5.99 -5.48
CA THR A 278 -17.19 6.97 -4.71
C THR A 278 -17.49 8.22 -5.54
N ILE A 279 -16.55 8.68 -6.36
CA ILE A 279 -16.77 9.73 -7.37
C ILE A 279 -17.81 9.28 -8.39
N GLY A 280 -17.77 8.01 -8.80
CA GLY A 280 -18.68 7.41 -9.76
C GLY A 280 -20.16 7.46 -9.36
N ARG A 281 -20.43 7.63 -8.06
CA ARG A 281 -21.78 7.81 -7.50
C ARG A 281 -22.35 9.22 -7.71
N LEU A 282 -21.51 10.20 -8.03
CA LEU A 282 -21.95 11.54 -8.37
C LEU A 282 -22.53 11.57 -9.78
N THR A 283 -23.49 12.47 -10.00
CA THR A 283 -23.86 12.90 -11.35
C THR A 283 -22.79 13.83 -11.94
N PRO A 284 -22.70 13.96 -13.28
CA PRO A 284 -21.79 14.92 -13.92
C PRO A 284 -21.98 16.36 -13.42
N LEU A 285 -23.22 16.74 -13.08
CA LEU A 285 -23.54 18.07 -12.55
C LEU A 285 -23.03 18.27 -11.11
N GLU A 286 -23.13 17.25 -10.27
CA GLU A 286 -22.58 17.30 -8.91
C GLU A 286 -21.06 17.37 -8.93
N LEU A 287 -20.40 16.56 -9.78
CA LEU A 287 -18.96 16.65 -10.00
C LEU A 287 -18.55 18.06 -10.42
N LEU A 288 -19.27 18.65 -11.40
CA LEU A 288 -19.01 20.01 -11.89
C LEU A 288 -19.17 21.08 -10.81
N ARG A 289 -20.14 20.92 -9.90
CA ARG A 289 -20.34 21.84 -8.77
C ARG A 289 -19.22 21.74 -7.75
N MET A 290 -18.69 20.54 -7.52
CA MET A 290 -17.62 20.30 -6.55
C MET A 290 -16.24 20.70 -7.09
N PHE A 291 -15.99 20.41 -8.37
CA PHE A 291 -14.72 20.65 -9.05
C PHE A 291 -14.99 21.40 -10.37
N PRO A 292 -15.15 22.73 -10.33
CA PRO A 292 -15.40 23.51 -11.54
C PRO A 292 -14.30 23.31 -12.58
N VAL A 293 -14.69 23.30 -13.86
CA VAL A 293 -13.76 23.23 -15.00
C VAL A 293 -12.95 24.52 -15.06
N GLU A 294 -11.65 24.40 -15.29
CA GLU A 294 -10.75 25.52 -15.49
C GLU A 294 -11.10 26.27 -16.77
N LYS A 295 -11.08 27.61 -16.71
CA LYS A 295 -11.48 28.49 -17.81
C LYS A 295 -10.31 28.83 -18.71
N GLU A 296 -9.70 27.80 -19.26
CA GLU A 296 -8.72 27.92 -20.34
C GLU A 296 -9.44 27.72 -21.69
N TYR A 297 -9.07 28.52 -22.69
CA TYR A 297 -9.83 28.65 -23.95
C TYR A 297 -8.97 28.52 -25.20
N ASP A 298 -7.65 28.38 -25.05
CA ASP A 298 -6.68 28.35 -26.12
C ASP A 298 -6.21 26.93 -26.49
N GLY A 299 -6.90 25.89 -26.01
CA GLY A 299 -6.48 24.50 -26.22
C GLY A 299 -6.41 24.09 -27.69
N LYS A 300 -7.24 24.67 -28.56
CA LYS A 300 -7.15 24.45 -30.02
C LYS A 300 -5.81 24.91 -30.62
N ASN A 301 -5.17 25.92 -30.05
CA ASN A 301 -3.88 26.44 -30.53
C ASN A 301 -2.71 25.54 -30.10
N TRP A 302 -2.88 24.76 -29.03
CA TRP A 302 -1.82 23.97 -28.41
C TRP A 302 -2.07 22.46 -28.47
N GLY A 303 -3.17 22.02 -29.07
CA GLY A 303 -3.59 20.61 -29.08
C GLY A 303 -3.96 20.09 -27.69
N THR A 304 -4.28 20.98 -26.75
CA THR A 304 -4.66 20.63 -25.38
C THR A 304 -6.18 20.69 -25.20
N LYS A 305 -6.67 19.97 -24.19
CA LYS A 305 -8.10 19.98 -23.84
C LYS A 305 -8.38 21.27 -23.08
N ASP A 306 -9.43 21.98 -23.47
CA ASP A 306 -9.82 23.25 -22.87
C ASP A 306 -11.22 23.18 -22.26
N TYR A 307 -11.69 24.31 -21.72
CA TYR A 307 -13.01 24.43 -21.14
C TYR A 307 -14.13 23.95 -22.09
N TYR A 308 -14.05 24.30 -23.38
CA TYR A 308 -15.07 23.94 -24.36
C TYR A 308 -15.08 22.44 -24.63
N TYR A 309 -13.89 21.83 -24.74
CA TYR A 309 -13.75 20.40 -24.89
C TYR A 309 -14.35 19.64 -23.71
N THR A 310 -14.00 20.02 -22.47
CA THR A 310 -14.55 19.37 -21.27
C THR A 310 -16.06 19.54 -21.18
N MET A 311 -16.59 20.75 -21.45
CA MET A 311 -18.03 21.00 -21.41
C MET A 311 -18.79 20.22 -22.48
N ASP A 312 -18.24 20.08 -23.69
CA ASP A 312 -18.85 19.24 -24.73
C ASP A 312 -18.90 17.77 -24.31
N ARG A 313 -17.82 17.26 -23.70
CA ARG A 313 -17.77 15.88 -23.17
C ARG A 313 -18.78 15.66 -22.05
N LEU A 314 -18.91 16.59 -21.11
CA LEU A 314 -19.90 16.49 -20.03
C LEU A 314 -21.34 16.48 -20.54
N ARG A 315 -21.66 17.24 -21.60
CA ARG A 315 -23.01 17.29 -22.20
C ARG A 315 -23.45 15.97 -22.84
N ARG A 316 -22.51 15.12 -23.24
CA ARG A 316 -22.80 13.80 -23.84
C ARG A 316 -23.17 12.77 -22.78
N LEU A 317 -22.90 13.03 -21.50
CA LEU A 317 -23.28 12.15 -20.40
C LEU A 317 -24.71 12.43 -19.91
N PRO A 318 -25.45 11.40 -19.46
CA PRO A 318 -26.75 11.60 -18.82
C PRO A 318 -26.60 12.42 -17.54
N ALA A 319 -27.22 13.61 -17.51
CA ALA A 319 -27.04 14.59 -16.44
C ALA A 319 -27.59 14.15 -15.07
N ASP A 320 -28.57 13.25 -15.05
CA ASP A 320 -29.30 12.78 -13.88
C ASP A 320 -28.85 11.40 -13.39
N LYS A 321 -27.89 10.78 -14.08
CA LYS A 321 -27.36 9.45 -13.73
C LYS A 321 -25.99 9.54 -13.09
N PRO A 322 -25.65 8.61 -12.17
CA PRO A 322 -24.29 8.45 -11.69
C PRO A 322 -23.32 8.22 -12.85
N ILE A 323 -22.08 8.70 -12.70
CA ILE A 323 -21.03 8.57 -13.71
C ILE A 323 -20.72 7.10 -14.02
N GLY A 324 -20.64 6.23 -13.00
CA GLY A 324 -20.39 4.80 -13.19
C GLY A 324 -19.41 4.20 -12.19
N ASP A 325 -18.59 3.26 -12.66
CA ASP A 325 -17.55 2.62 -11.86
C ASP A 325 -16.21 3.40 -11.90
N ALA A 326 -15.16 2.86 -11.27
CA ALA A 326 -13.85 3.51 -11.24
C ALA A 326 -13.25 3.79 -12.62
N GLN A 327 -13.49 2.92 -13.60
CA GLN A 327 -12.94 3.09 -14.94
C GLN A 327 -13.75 4.11 -15.74
N ASP A 328 -15.07 4.13 -15.59
CA ASP A 328 -15.92 5.19 -16.19
C ASP A 328 -15.50 6.58 -15.69
N VAL A 329 -15.21 6.68 -14.39
CA VAL A 329 -14.67 7.91 -13.80
C VAL A 329 -13.31 8.25 -14.40
N ALA A 330 -12.37 7.29 -14.49
CA ALA A 330 -11.07 7.55 -15.09
C ALA A 330 -11.16 8.06 -16.55
N VAL A 331 -12.07 7.47 -17.33
CA VAL A 331 -12.34 7.89 -18.72
C VAL A 331 -12.90 9.31 -18.79
N LEU A 332 -13.76 9.70 -17.85
CA LEU A 332 -14.27 11.07 -17.74
C LEU A 332 -13.16 12.04 -17.29
N LEU A 333 -12.41 11.69 -16.23
CA LEU A 333 -11.35 12.54 -15.68
C LEU A 333 -10.24 12.80 -16.68
N TRP A 334 -9.97 11.86 -17.60
CA TRP A 334 -9.02 12.08 -18.69
C TRP A 334 -9.35 13.34 -19.50
N ASP A 335 -10.63 13.67 -19.65
CA ASP A 335 -11.11 14.84 -20.39
C ASP A 335 -11.44 16.05 -19.54
N TYR A 336 -11.37 15.90 -18.23
CA TYR A 336 -11.85 16.89 -17.29
C TYR A 336 -10.72 17.85 -16.92
N GLN A 337 -10.81 19.12 -17.35
CA GLN A 337 -9.83 20.14 -16.99
C GLN A 337 -10.07 20.68 -15.58
N ASN A 338 -9.44 20.04 -14.59
CA ASN A 338 -9.35 20.51 -13.21
C ASN A 338 -8.11 19.89 -12.55
N TRP A 339 -7.18 20.71 -12.07
CA TRP A 339 -5.89 20.24 -11.59
C TRP A 339 -5.99 19.20 -10.47
N ASP A 340 -6.93 19.35 -9.54
CA ASP A 340 -7.08 18.40 -8.43
C ASP A 340 -7.52 17.01 -8.92
N LEU A 341 -8.42 16.96 -9.91
CA LEU A 341 -8.88 15.72 -10.51
C LEU A 341 -7.83 15.13 -11.46
N THR A 342 -7.05 15.97 -12.14
CA THR A 342 -5.91 15.53 -12.95
C THR A 342 -4.85 14.84 -12.10
N GLU A 343 -4.47 15.42 -10.97
CA GLU A 343 -3.52 14.80 -10.03
C GLU A 343 -4.03 13.45 -9.52
N LEU A 344 -5.33 13.35 -9.17
CA LEU A 344 -5.93 12.07 -8.78
C LEU A 344 -5.88 11.04 -9.92
N LEU A 345 -6.17 11.45 -11.15
CA LEU A 345 -6.12 10.56 -12.31
C LEU A 345 -4.71 10.06 -12.58
N LEU A 346 -3.69 10.91 -12.46
CA LEU A 346 -2.29 10.50 -12.59
C LEU A 346 -1.94 9.43 -11.55
N GLN A 347 -2.39 9.59 -10.31
CA GLN A 347 -2.20 8.59 -9.25
C GLN A 347 -2.93 7.27 -9.55
N TRP A 348 -4.13 7.35 -10.13
CA TRP A 348 -4.86 6.17 -10.62
C TRP A 348 -4.07 5.45 -11.72
N GLN A 349 -3.61 6.17 -12.74
CA GLN A 349 -2.85 5.58 -13.84
C GLN A 349 -1.54 4.95 -13.37
N ASN A 350 -0.79 5.64 -12.52
CA ASN A 350 0.45 5.15 -11.95
C ASN A 350 0.24 3.83 -11.18
N VAL A 351 -0.85 3.68 -10.43
CA VAL A 351 -1.11 2.42 -9.72
C VAL A 351 -1.56 1.29 -10.67
N LEU A 352 -2.29 1.61 -11.75
CA LEU A 352 -2.64 0.61 -12.76
C LEU A 352 -1.40 0.11 -13.51
N GLU A 353 -0.49 1.02 -13.84
CA GLU A 353 0.80 0.69 -14.47
C GLU A 353 1.68 -0.13 -13.51
N ASP A 354 1.74 0.22 -12.22
CA ASP A 354 2.47 -0.57 -11.23
C ASP A 354 1.90 -1.97 -11.06
N LEU A 355 0.57 -2.13 -11.06
CA LEU A 355 -0.08 -3.45 -11.05
C LEU A 355 0.31 -4.28 -12.28
N HIS A 356 0.30 -3.66 -13.45
CA HIS A 356 0.69 -4.32 -14.70
C HIS A 356 2.17 -4.74 -14.69
N ILE A 357 3.08 -3.83 -14.33
CA ILE A 357 4.52 -4.03 -14.41
C ILE A 357 5.04 -4.95 -13.29
N TYR A 358 4.63 -4.71 -12.04
CA TYR A 358 5.23 -5.40 -10.88
C TYR A 358 4.38 -6.57 -10.36
N CYS A 359 3.06 -6.49 -10.48
CA CYS A 359 2.16 -7.52 -9.97
C CYS A 359 1.71 -8.55 -11.02
N ASN A 360 2.07 -8.34 -12.30
CA ASN A 360 1.58 -9.13 -13.44
C ASN A 360 0.04 -9.16 -13.51
N ASP A 361 -0.61 -8.06 -13.09
CA ASP A 361 -2.07 -7.90 -13.12
C ASP A 361 -2.45 -6.78 -14.10
N SER A 362 -2.54 -7.14 -15.37
CA SER A 362 -2.88 -6.21 -16.47
C SER A 362 -4.36 -5.87 -16.55
N GLY A 363 -5.23 -6.64 -15.89
CA GLY A 363 -6.69 -6.57 -16.09
C GLY A 363 -7.26 -5.15 -15.95
N PRO A 364 -6.98 -4.44 -14.84
CA PRO A 364 -7.43 -3.07 -14.65
C PRO A 364 -6.89 -2.07 -15.67
N HIS A 365 -5.64 -2.23 -16.11
CA HIS A 365 -4.99 -1.35 -17.09
C HIS A 365 -5.59 -1.57 -18.49
N ASP A 366 -5.73 -2.83 -18.90
CA ASP A 366 -6.28 -3.20 -20.20
C ASP A 366 -7.76 -2.80 -20.32
N GLU A 367 -8.52 -2.97 -19.23
CA GLU A 367 -9.91 -2.52 -19.17
C GLU A 367 -10.05 -1.01 -19.36
N LEU A 368 -9.17 -0.21 -18.73
CA LEU A 368 -9.14 1.23 -18.92
C LEU A 368 -8.83 1.57 -20.38
N HIS A 369 -7.79 0.95 -20.94
CA HIS A 369 -7.39 1.15 -22.33
C HIS A 369 -8.54 0.85 -23.31
N ASP A 370 -9.20 -0.29 -23.17
CA ASP A 370 -10.33 -0.71 -23.99
C ASP A 370 -11.51 0.27 -23.91
N ARG A 371 -11.79 0.81 -22.72
CA ARG A 371 -12.84 1.83 -22.54
C ARG A 371 -12.44 3.17 -23.17
N MET A 372 -11.19 3.58 -23.06
CA MET A 372 -10.68 4.80 -23.71
C MET A 372 -10.75 4.69 -25.24
N MET A 373 -10.43 3.52 -25.81
CA MET A 373 -10.50 3.28 -27.25
C MET A 373 -11.95 3.26 -27.76
N ARG A 374 -12.88 2.64 -27.02
CA ARG A 374 -14.32 2.69 -27.34
C ARG A 374 -14.91 4.09 -27.33
N ARG A 375 -14.28 5.04 -26.62
CA ARG A 375 -14.68 6.45 -26.55
C ARG A 375 -14.17 7.29 -27.74
N ALA A 376 -13.16 6.78 -28.45
CA ALA A 376 -12.55 7.46 -29.60
C ALA A 376 -13.33 7.25 -30.91
N VAL A 377 -14.20 6.23 -30.92
CA VAL A 377 -15.23 5.95 -31.94
C VAL A 377 -16.53 6.62 -31.52
#